data_AF-A0AB40D7K1-F1
#
_entry.id   AF-A0AB40D7K1-F1
#
_cell.length_a   1.000
_cell.length_b   1.000
_cell.length_c   1.000
_cell.angle_alpha   90.00
_cell.angle_beta   90.00
_cell.angle_gamma   90.00
#
_symmetry.space_group_name_H-M   'P 1'
#
loop_
_entity.id
_entity.type
_entity.pdbx_description
1 polymer ?
#
loop_
_entity_poly.entity_id
_entity_poly.type
_entity_poly.pdbx_seq_one_letter_code
_entity_poly.pdbx_strand_id
1 'polypeptide(L)'
;MGAAGWICMIEGGLVARFHGSRPNKKEPCRCRGGAEAPASPPLVPSLPKRDDLAACSFSGTVRIVLDVLRPSRFLVLNSLDLAIAAGSVTFSSGDQRLVPGVVVLEEDDEILVIGFYENLRSGTGVLELGFSGVLNDHMRGFYRRFQLLLRMKWHISGLEILLQWNGGLTCGLMKVSYLAADAFFPEWNIWALFLEQTAGGLKLDSLTESHPIEVDVAHARAVDEIFDAISYKKGSSIIRMLEAYLGCAIFQKSLAAYIKRYACKNAKTDELWEVLSAESGISVKMMMETWSKQKGYPVIHVKFNDGFLEFRQSHFSLSGSVEDAYWIVPITLFVASYDKQKKLLLDSKMLKLELSEVLPLSKQNDNQTVLIKVNVEQTGFYRVNYDETITALLREGIKCGSLSAVGVLDDSFALCMAGQQPLSSLLSWMDVYKHELDYIVLSRLITVILEVLKLTSCSISNSFNKLKQYFISLLEVSAQNLGWEQKSNEDHQTAMLRGEVLTALAILNHEITSKEAIRRFNIFLEDKNITILPPDTRKATYTAVMRSGNTGDKQWLESLLKLYRETDVAQEKARILSALASSPDPDIVVEALNFLLSSEIRDQDIIYGLRGISLEGSEIAWRW
;
A
#
# COMPACT_ATOMS: atom_id res chain seq x y z
N MET A 1 -6.50 -33.53 -3.51
CA MET A 1 -7.41 -33.69 -2.36
C MET A 1 -7.04 -32.61 -1.35
N GLY A 2 -8.02 -31.85 -0.88
CA GLY A 2 -7.85 -30.74 0.07
C GLY A 2 -7.72 -29.36 -0.60
N ALA A 3 -8.85 -28.76 -0.98
CA ALA A 3 -8.97 -27.31 -1.16
C ALA A 3 -10.03 -26.85 -0.15
N ALA A 4 -9.60 -26.14 0.88
CA ALA A 4 -10.44 -25.68 1.98
C ALA A 4 -11.26 -24.46 1.54
N GLY A 5 -12.58 -24.59 1.53
CA GLY A 5 -13.50 -23.45 1.52
C GLY A 5 -13.67 -22.96 2.96
N TRP A 6 -13.45 -21.68 3.19
CA TRP A 6 -13.47 -21.09 4.52
C TRP A 6 -14.91 -20.71 4.91
N ILE A 7 -15.36 -21.20 6.06
CA ILE A 7 -16.31 -20.49 6.91
C ILE A 7 -15.43 -19.73 7.91
N CYS A 8 -15.41 -18.40 7.82
CA CYS A 8 -14.67 -17.59 8.78
C CYS A 8 -15.50 -17.49 10.06
N MET A 9 -15.16 -18.25 11.11
CA MET A 9 -15.52 -17.87 12.47
C MET A 9 -14.52 -16.81 12.91
N ILE A 10 -14.94 -15.55 12.91
CA ILE A 10 -14.16 -14.50 13.54
C ILE A 10 -14.39 -14.62 15.04
N GLU A 11 -13.35 -15.03 15.78
CA GLU A 11 -13.30 -14.89 17.23
C GLU A 11 -13.34 -13.41 17.60
N GLY A 12 -14.32 -13.02 18.42
CA GLY A 12 -14.45 -11.66 18.94
C GLY A 12 -15.91 -11.21 18.98
N GLY A 13 -16.60 -11.51 20.08
CA GLY A 13 -17.98 -11.12 20.27
C GLY A 13 -18.17 -9.60 20.24
N LEU A 14 -19.09 -9.14 19.38
CA LEU A 14 -19.59 -7.78 19.39
C LEU A 14 -20.44 -7.56 20.65
N VAL A 15 -20.05 -6.61 21.51
CA VAL A 15 -20.91 -6.08 22.57
C VAL A 15 -20.86 -4.55 22.47
N ALA A 16 -21.89 -3.94 21.89
CA ALA A 16 -22.04 -2.49 21.88
C ALA A 16 -23.33 -2.02 22.58
N ARG A 17 -23.14 -1.01 23.46
CA ARG A 17 -24.18 -0.21 24.14
C ARG A 17 -24.55 1.00 23.27
N PHE A 18 -25.82 1.41 23.31
CA PHE A 18 -26.25 2.75 22.89
C PHE A 18 -26.49 3.69 24.09
N HIS A 19 -26.14 4.98 23.94
CA HIS A 19 -26.47 6.08 24.87
C HIS A 19 -27.18 7.24 24.17
N GLY A 20 -28.30 7.68 24.77
CA GLY A 20 -29.12 8.87 24.44
C GLY A 20 -30.35 8.55 23.59
N SER A 21 -31.62 8.82 23.94
CA SER A 21 -32.28 9.47 25.09
C SER A 21 -33.77 9.00 25.11
N ARG A 22 -34.29 8.69 26.31
CA ARG A 22 -35.63 8.13 26.67
C ARG A 22 -36.81 9.12 26.43
N PRO A 23 -38.14 8.75 26.52
CA PRO A 23 -38.72 7.72 27.41
C PRO A 23 -39.93 6.87 26.93
N ASN A 24 -40.20 5.83 27.75
CA ASN A 24 -41.43 5.05 27.95
C ASN A 24 -41.78 3.86 27.03
N LYS A 25 -41.34 2.66 27.43
CA LYS A 25 -42.21 1.51 27.81
C LYS A 25 -41.35 0.36 28.38
N LYS A 26 -42.00 -0.50 29.18
CA LYS A 26 -41.44 -1.46 30.17
C LYS A 26 -40.41 -2.45 29.60
N GLU A 27 -39.37 -2.72 30.40
CA GLU A 27 -38.27 -3.67 30.16
C GLU A 27 -38.73 -5.12 29.96
N PRO A 28 -37.93 -5.93 29.22
CA PRO A 28 -37.29 -7.06 29.88
C PRO A 28 -35.77 -7.19 29.60
N CYS A 29 -35.02 -7.42 30.68
CA CYS A 29 -33.77 -8.17 30.84
C CYS A 29 -32.60 -7.97 29.84
N ARG A 30 -31.57 -7.25 30.31
CA ARG A 30 -30.19 -7.22 29.77
C ARG A 30 -29.43 -8.51 30.12
N CYS A 31 -28.88 -9.21 29.13
CA CYS A 31 -27.91 -10.28 29.34
C CYS A 31 -26.46 -9.80 29.12
N ARG A 32 -25.62 -9.88 30.17
CA ARG A 32 -24.15 -9.87 30.07
C ARG A 32 -23.67 -11.32 29.98
N GLY A 33 -23.19 -11.75 28.82
CA GLY A 33 -22.52 -13.05 28.69
C GLY A 33 -21.62 -13.10 27.48
N GLY A 34 -20.32 -13.12 27.70
CA GLY A 34 -19.37 -13.60 26.69
C GLY A 34 -19.50 -15.11 26.59
N ALA A 35 -19.47 -15.63 25.38
CA ALA A 35 -19.17 -17.02 25.07
C ALA A 35 -17.81 -17.01 24.37
N GLU A 36 -16.77 -17.53 25.01
CA GLU A 36 -15.53 -17.90 24.34
C GLU A 36 -15.77 -19.29 23.74
N ALA A 37 -15.63 -19.41 22.41
CA ALA A 37 -15.60 -20.71 21.76
C ALA A 37 -14.18 -21.29 21.89
N PRO A 38 -14.00 -22.56 22.29
CA PRO A 38 -12.69 -23.18 22.26
C PRO A 38 -12.27 -23.46 20.81
N ALA A 39 -10.99 -23.24 20.52
CA ALA A 39 -10.34 -23.50 19.24
C ALA A 39 -10.57 -24.94 18.76
N SER A 40 -11.53 -25.13 17.85
CA SER A 40 -11.66 -26.34 17.02
C SER A 40 -11.93 -25.91 15.58
N PRO A 41 -11.21 -26.47 14.59
CA PRO A 41 -11.36 -26.04 13.21
C PRO A 41 -12.79 -26.35 12.72
N PRO A 42 -13.48 -25.42 12.05
CA PRO A 42 -14.77 -25.74 11.44
C PRO A 42 -14.55 -26.86 10.41
N LEU A 43 -15.34 -27.93 10.53
CA LEU A 43 -15.35 -29.04 9.59
C LEU A 43 -15.66 -28.51 8.17
N VAL A 44 -14.80 -28.93 7.23
CA VAL A 44 -14.76 -28.49 5.83
C VAL A 44 -16.11 -28.67 5.14
N PRO A 45 -16.67 -27.64 4.46
CA PRO A 45 -17.85 -27.81 3.62
C PRO A 45 -17.59 -28.87 2.54
N SER A 46 -18.57 -29.76 2.29
CA SER A 46 -18.51 -30.66 1.15
C SER A 46 -18.41 -29.86 -0.16
N LEU A 47 -17.49 -30.22 -1.05
CA LEU A 47 -17.34 -29.57 -2.36
C LEU A 47 -18.68 -29.59 -3.14
N PRO A 48 -19.07 -28.48 -3.82
CA PRO A 48 -20.27 -28.45 -4.65
C PRO A 48 -20.23 -29.53 -5.71
N LYS A 49 -21.37 -30.17 -6.00
CA LYS A 49 -21.46 -31.13 -7.10
C LYS A 49 -21.41 -30.39 -8.44
N ARG A 50 -21.13 -31.12 -9.53
CA ARG A 50 -21.02 -30.54 -10.88
C ARG A 50 -22.31 -29.81 -11.32
N ASP A 51 -23.47 -30.30 -10.89
CA ASP A 51 -24.77 -29.69 -11.20
C ASP A 51 -24.98 -28.37 -10.45
N ASP A 52 -24.43 -28.25 -9.23
CA ASP A 52 -24.49 -27.05 -8.40
C ASP A 52 -23.67 -25.90 -9.03
N LEU A 53 -22.52 -26.23 -9.65
CA LEU A 53 -21.71 -25.25 -10.38
C LEU A 53 -22.41 -24.71 -11.63
N ALA A 54 -23.20 -25.54 -12.33
CA ALA A 54 -24.00 -25.10 -13.47
C ALA A 54 -25.18 -24.22 -13.01
N ALA A 55 -25.81 -24.57 -11.90
CA ALA A 55 -26.89 -23.80 -11.28
C ALA A 55 -26.39 -22.56 -10.51
N CYS A 56 -25.07 -22.37 -10.41
CA CYS A 56 -24.43 -21.30 -9.64
C CYS A 56 -24.88 -21.27 -8.17
N SER A 57 -25.12 -22.43 -7.56
CA SER A 57 -25.56 -22.56 -6.17
C SER A 57 -24.64 -23.50 -5.39
N PHE A 58 -24.79 -23.53 -4.07
CA PHE A 58 -24.17 -24.52 -3.19
C PHE A 58 -25.03 -24.77 -1.96
N SER A 59 -24.86 -25.94 -1.36
CA SER A 59 -25.48 -26.28 -0.08
C SER A 59 -24.51 -27.09 0.78
N GLY A 60 -24.70 -27.04 2.09
CA GLY A 60 -23.84 -27.73 3.04
C GLY A 60 -24.46 -27.85 4.42
N THR A 61 -23.74 -28.57 5.28
CA THR A 61 -24.06 -28.68 6.71
C THR A 61 -22.79 -28.41 7.49
N VAL A 62 -22.89 -27.62 8.55
CA VAL A 62 -21.78 -27.34 9.45
C VAL A 62 -22.10 -27.86 10.84
N ARG A 63 -21.08 -28.41 11.51
CA ARG A 63 -21.12 -28.86 12.90
C ARG A 63 -20.09 -28.05 13.67
N ILE A 64 -20.55 -27.24 14.61
CA ILE A 64 -19.75 -26.29 15.39
C ILE A 64 -19.76 -26.76 16.84
N VAL A 65 -18.59 -27.12 17.36
CA VAL A 65 -18.41 -27.38 18.80
C VAL A 65 -18.20 -26.03 19.48
N LEU A 66 -19.01 -25.73 20.49
CA LEU A 66 -18.96 -24.46 21.21
C LEU A 66 -19.11 -24.66 22.72
N ASP A 67 -18.50 -23.78 23.51
CA ASP A 67 -18.68 -23.74 24.95
C ASP A 67 -19.65 -22.64 25.36
N VAL A 68 -20.72 -23.02 26.04
CA VAL A 68 -21.65 -22.07 26.65
C VAL A 68 -21.07 -21.65 28.00
N LEU A 69 -20.46 -20.46 28.07
CA LEU A 69 -19.85 -19.99 29.32
C LEU A 69 -20.90 -19.63 30.39
N ARG A 70 -22.07 -19.15 29.96
CA ARG A 70 -23.18 -18.75 30.86
C ARG A 70 -24.51 -19.19 30.27
N PRO A 71 -25.50 -19.59 31.10
CA PRO A 71 -26.80 -20.00 30.58
C PRO A 71 -27.43 -18.90 29.70
N SER A 72 -27.77 -19.26 28.47
CA SER A 72 -28.29 -18.33 27.46
C SER A 72 -29.43 -18.99 26.68
N ARG A 73 -30.40 -18.19 26.23
CA ARG A 73 -31.45 -18.64 25.30
C ARG A 73 -31.09 -18.41 23.84
N PHE A 74 -30.05 -17.65 23.58
CA PHE A 74 -29.70 -17.21 22.22
C PHE A 74 -28.26 -17.61 21.90
N LEU A 75 -28.07 -18.09 20.69
CA LEU A 75 -26.77 -18.15 20.02
C LEU A 75 -26.79 -17.12 18.90
N VAL A 76 -25.72 -16.35 18.78
CA VAL A 76 -25.55 -15.33 17.74
C VAL A 76 -24.26 -15.65 16.98
N LEU A 77 -24.35 -15.71 15.66
CA LEU A 77 -23.26 -16.08 14.75
C LEU A 77 -23.24 -15.09 13.58
N ASN A 78 -22.15 -15.03 12.82
CA ASN A 78 -22.13 -14.26 11.58
C ASN A 78 -22.77 -15.07 10.44
N SER A 79 -23.55 -14.42 9.58
CA SER A 79 -24.13 -15.01 8.36
C SER A 79 -24.50 -13.90 7.37
N LEU A 80 -23.95 -13.97 6.16
CA LEU A 80 -24.24 -13.07 5.06
C LEU A 80 -24.46 -13.91 3.78
N ASP A 81 -25.47 -13.54 2.97
CA ASP A 81 -25.79 -14.19 1.70
C ASP A 81 -26.04 -15.72 1.78
N LEU A 82 -26.48 -16.21 2.94
CA LEU A 82 -26.80 -17.62 3.19
C LEU A 82 -28.26 -17.79 3.62
N ALA A 83 -28.94 -18.76 3.01
CA ALA A 83 -30.24 -19.23 3.47
C ALA A 83 -30.05 -20.38 4.47
N ILE A 84 -30.55 -20.20 5.70
CA ILE A 84 -30.50 -21.20 6.76
C ILE A 84 -31.85 -21.90 6.87
N ALA A 85 -31.86 -23.22 6.68
CA ALA A 85 -33.07 -24.00 6.86
C ALA A 85 -33.36 -24.15 8.36
N ALA A 86 -34.32 -23.40 8.92
CA ALA A 86 -34.62 -23.41 10.36
C ALA A 86 -34.85 -24.84 10.92
N GLY A 87 -35.48 -25.73 10.14
CA GLY A 87 -35.71 -27.13 10.52
C GLY A 87 -34.46 -28.02 10.54
N SER A 88 -33.33 -27.54 10.02
CA SER A 88 -32.04 -28.24 10.08
C SER A 88 -31.20 -27.89 11.30
N VAL A 89 -31.58 -26.83 12.03
CA VAL A 89 -30.80 -26.32 13.16
C VAL A 89 -31.07 -27.15 14.40
N THR A 90 -30.03 -27.75 14.98
CA THR A 90 -30.12 -28.47 16.25
C THR A 90 -28.90 -28.21 17.12
N PHE A 91 -29.12 -28.11 18.44
CA PHE A 91 -28.05 -27.97 19.43
C PHE A 91 -28.04 -29.18 20.35
N SER A 92 -26.91 -29.83 20.51
CA SER A 92 -26.75 -31.03 21.35
C SER A 92 -25.76 -30.74 22.48
N SER A 93 -26.15 -31.00 23.73
CA SER A 93 -25.31 -30.82 24.91
C SER A 93 -25.50 -32.01 25.86
N GLY A 94 -24.49 -32.88 25.95
CA GLY A 94 -24.64 -34.18 26.62
C GLY A 94 -25.73 -35.01 25.93
N ASP A 95 -26.69 -35.51 26.71
CA ASP A 95 -27.84 -36.29 26.19
C ASP A 95 -29.01 -35.41 25.70
N GLN A 96 -28.94 -34.08 25.88
CA GLN A 96 -30.03 -33.17 25.52
C GLN A 96 -29.86 -32.67 24.08
N ARG A 97 -30.86 -32.93 23.23
CA ARG A 97 -30.98 -32.35 21.89
C ARG A 97 -32.07 -31.29 21.88
N LEU A 98 -31.71 -30.06 21.54
CA LEU A 98 -32.57 -28.89 21.51
C LEU A 98 -32.78 -28.42 20.07
N VAL A 99 -34.01 -27.98 19.79
CA VAL A 99 -34.41 -27.36 18.53
C VAL A 99 -34.74 -25.90 18.82
N PRO A 100 -34.32 -24.94 17.98
CA PRO A 100 -34.65 -23.54 18.20
C PRO A 100 -36.15 -23.28 18.01
N GLY A 101 -36.65 -22.29 18.75
CA GLY A 101 -37.98 -21.71 18.52
C GLY A 101 -37.98 -20.59 17.49
N VAL A 102 -36.83 -19.96 17.26
CA VAL A 102 -36.68 -18.92 16.26
C VAL A 102 -35.28 -18.97 15.65
N VAL A 103 -35.20 -18.75 14.34
CA VAL A 103 -33.96 -18.59 13.58
C VAL A 103 -34.15 -17.36 12.70
N VAL A 104 -33.44 -16.28 13.00
CA VAL A 104 -33.56 -14.99 12.30
C VAL A 104 -32.22 -14.61 11.70
N LEU A 105 -32.23 -14.22 10.44
CA LEU A 105 -31.10 -13.55 9.79
C LEU A 105 -31.35 -12.05 9.84
N GLU A 106 -30.42 -11.30 10.41
CA GLU A 106 -30.42 -9.84 10.40
C GLU A 106 -29.37 -9.40 9.38
N GLU A 107 -29.80 -9.12 8.15
CA GLU A 107 -28.92 -8.87 7.00
C GLU A 107 -28.07 -7.61 7.20
N ASP A 108 -28.63 -6.55 7.80
CA ASP A 108 -27.94 -5.27 8.03
C ASP A 108 -26.75 -5.39 8.97
N ASP A 109 -26.82 -6.31 9.94
CA ASP A 109 -25.78 -6.58 10.93
C ASP A 109 -24.93 -7.81 10.58
N GLU A 110 -25.26 -8.51 9.48
CA GLU A 110 -24.61 -9.75 9.01
C GLU A 110 -24.60 -10.87 10.06
N ILE A 111 -25.67 -10.98 10.86
CA ILE A 111 -25.78 -11.96 11.96
C ILE A 111 -26.96 -12.92 11.81
N LEU A 112 -26.78 -14.12 12.34
CA LEU A 112 -27.76 -15.17 12.56
C LEU A 112 -28.07 -15.29 14.05
N VAL A 113 -29.32 -15.05 14.43
CA VAL A 113 -29.82 -15.21 15.79
C VAL A 113 -30.64 -16.50 15.91
N ILE A 114 -30.17 -17.42 16.74
CA ILE A 114 -30.82 -18.71 17.01
C ILE A 114 -31.35 -18.68 18.45
N GLY A 115 -32.68 -18.60 18.61
CA GLY A 115 -33.34 -18.55 19.91
C GLY A 115 -33.97 -19.88 20.30
N PHE A 116 -33.70 -20.33 21.53
CA PHE A 116 -34.21 -21.57 22.12
C PHE A 116 -35.30 -21.28 23.16
N TYR A 117 -36.24 -22.23 23.29
CA TYR A 117 -37.30 -22.14 24.30
C TYR A 117 -36.75 -22.20 25.73
N GLU A 118 -35.69 -22.99 25.94
CA GLU A 118 -35.02 -23.15 27.23
C GLU A 118 -33.62 -22.54 27.24
N ASN A 119 -33.09 -22.29 28.43
CA ASN A 119 -31.69 -21.89 28.58
C ASN A 119 -30.77 -23.06 28.21
N LEU A 120 -29.81 -22.80 27.34
CA LEU A 120 -28.68 -23.68 27.10
C LEU A 120 -27.86 -23.79 28.40
N ARG A 121 -27.49 -25.02 28.77
CA ARG A 121 -26.66 -25.25 29.96
C ARG A 121 -25.24 -24.78 29.71
N SER A 122 -24.56 -24.32 30.75
CA SER A 122 -23.14 -24.05 30.66
C SER A 122 -22.34 -25.33 30.40
N GLY A 123 -21.33 -25.24 29.54
CA GLY A 123 -20.49 -26.36 29.12
C GLY A 123 -20.46 -26.55 27.60
N THR A 124 -19.78 -27.61 27.16
CA THR A 124 -19.59 -27.90 25.73
C THR A 124 -20.84 -28.46 25.09
N GLY A 125 -21.20 -27.92 23.93
CA GLY A 125 -22.26 -28.42 23.07
C GLY A 125 -21.89 -28.36 21.59
N VAL A 126 -22.74 -28.96 20.76
CA VAL A 126 -22.57 -29.07 19.31
C VAL A 126 -23.77 -28.46 18.62
N LEU A 127 -23.56 -27.39 17.86
CA LEU A 127 -24.54 -26.80 16.97
C LEU A 127 -24.39 -27.41 15.58
N GLU A 128 -25.47 -27.94 15.04
CA GLU A 128 -25.56 -28.44 13.68
C GLU A 128 -26.59 -27.62 12.90
N LEU A 129 -26.23 -27.15 11.71
CA LEU A 129 -27.13 -26.39 10.83
C LEU A 129 -26.83 -26.65 9.35
N GLY A 130 -27.89 -26.70 8.56
CA GLY A 130 -27.84 -26.76 7.10
C GLY A 130 -28.01 -25.38 6.47
N PHE A 131 -27.24 -25.12 5.42
CA PHE A 131 -27.23 -23.85 4.71
C PHE A 131 -27.22 -24.06 3.19
N SER A 132 -27.68 -23.05 2.46
CA SER A 132 -27.52 -22.92 1.01
C SER A 132 -27.17 -21.49 0.63
N GLY A 133 -26.46 -21.31 -0.48
CA GLY A 133 -26.09 -20.00 -0.99
C GLY A 133 -25.93 -20.00 -2.51
N VAL A 134 -25.69 -18.81 -3.06
CA VAL A 134 -25.45 -18.58 -4.48
C VAL A 134 -23.97 -18.27 -4.69
N LEU A 135 -23.37 -18.84 -5.73
CA LEU A 135 -22.03 -18.48 -6.17
C LEU A 135 -22.09 -17.09 -6.84
N ASN A 136 -21.71 -16.06 -6.10
CA ASN A 136 -21.78 -14.68 -6.57
C ASN A 136 -20.64 -14.34 -7.55
N ASP A 137 -20.64 -13.11 -8.07
CA ASP A 137 -19.63 -12.51 -8.96
C ASP A 137 -18.95 -11.27 -8.35
N HIS A 138 -19.16 -11.01 -7.06
CA HIS A 138 -18.66 -9.83 -6.35
C HIS A 138 -17.20 -9.96 -5.86
N MET A 139 -16.48 -11.01 -6.29
CA MET A 139 -15.10 -11.33 -5.86
C MET A 139 -14.90 -11.44 -4.33
N ARG A 140 -15.98 -11.68 -3.58
CA ARG A 140 -15.99 -11.86 -2.11
C ARG A 140 -16.82 -13.08 -1.71
N GLY A 141 -16.47 -13.71 -0.59
CA GLY A 141 -17.14 -14.93 -0.14
C GLY A 141 -16.85 -16.15 -1.03
N PHE A 142 -17.87 -16.97 -1.30
CA PHE A 142 -17.76 -18.11 -2.21
C PHE A 142 -18.33 -17.73 -3.60
N TYR A 143 -17.42 -17.43 -4.54
CA TYR A 143 -17.76 -16.78 -5.81
C TYR A 143 -17.27 -17.57 -7.04
N ARG A 144 -17.82 -17.23 -8.20
CA ARG A 144 -17.50 -17.86 -9.49
C ARG A 144 -16.22 -17.27 -10.07
N ARG A 145 -15.36 -18.13 -10.60
CA ARG A 145 -14.22 -17.72 -11.43
C ARG A 145 -14.15 -18.60 -12.67
N PHE A 146 -14.34 -17.99 -13.84
CA PHE A 146 -14.06 -18.66 -15.10
C PHE A 146 -12.56 -18.57 -15.39
N GLN A 147 -11.87 -19.72 -15.31
CA GLN A 147 -10.45 -19.79 -15.63
C GLN A 147 -10.18 -20.99 -16.55
N LEU A 148 -9.53 -20.75 -17.69
CA LEU A 148 -8.84 -21.80 -18.44
C LEU A 148 -7.72 -22.35 -17.54
N LEU A 149 -7.85 -23.63 -17.18
CA LEU A 149 -7.08 -24.33 -16.14
C LEU A 149 -5.57 -24.10 -16.24
N LEU A 150 -5.00 -23.40 -15.25
CA LEU A 150 -3.59 -23.46 -14.89
C LEU A 150 -3.50 -23.69 -13.38
N ARG A 151 -3.02 -24.89 -13.00
CA ARG A 151 -2.82 -25.30 -11.61
C ARG A 151 -1.57 -24.64 -11.05
N MET A 152 -1.73 -23.75 -10.07
CA MET A 152 -0.66 -23.37 -9.14
C MET A 152 -1.13 -23.63 -7.71
N LYS A 153 -0.27 -24.28 -6.92
CA LYS A 153 -0.43 -24.45 -5.48
C LYS A 153 0.23 -23.27 -4.79
N TRP A 154 -0.49 -22.62 -3.87
CA TRP A 154 0.03 -21.61 -2.97
C TRP A 154 0.19 -22.22 -1.57
N HIS A 155 1.29 -21.91 -0.88
CA HIS A 155 1.43 -22.07 0.56
C HIS A 155 1.40 -20.67 1.19
N ILE A 156 0.53 -20.43 2.17
CA ILE A 156 0.42 -19.16 2.89
C ILE A 156 0.98 -19.35 4.31
N SER A 157 2.01 -18.58 4.64
CA SER A 157 2.61 -18.46 5.98
C SER A 157 1.94 -17.30 6.74
N GLY A 158 0.68 -17.48 7.13
CA GLY A 158 -0.10 -16.47 7.88
C GLY A 158 -0.92 -17.03 9.04
N LEU A 159 -0.76 -18.31 9.38
CA LEU A 159 -1.72 -19.05 10.21
C LEU A 159 -1.25 -19.38 11.64
N GLU A 160 -0.05 -18.95 12.08
CA GLU A 160 0.46 -19.31 13.41
C GLU A 160 0.05 -18.31 14.52
N ILE A 161 -0.37 -17.10 14.16
CA ILE A 161 -0.87 -16.08 15.09
C ILE A 161 -2.11 -15.43 14.48
N LEU A 162 -3.27 -15.66 15.09
CA LEU A 162 -4.47 -14.84 14.85
C LEU A 162 -4.38 -13.66 15.82
N LEU A 163 -4.75 -12.44 15.41
CA LEU A 163 -4.67 -11.26 16.28
C LEU A 163 -6.03 -10.92 16.88
N GLN A 164 -6.03 -10.42 18.12
CA GLN A 164 -7.23 -9.82 18.71
C GLN A 164 -7.39 -8.41 18.13
N TRP A 165 -8.34 -8.26 17.21
CA TRP A 165 -8.88 -7.01 16.66
C TRP A 165 -8.05 -5.73 16.90
N ASN A 166 -7.05 -5.54 16.03
CA ASN A 166 -6.37 -4.30 15.66
C ASN A 166 -5.60 -4.57 14.35
N GLY A 167 -6.24 -4.33 13.19
CA GLY A 167 -5.77 -4.74 11.85
C GLY A 167 -4.39 -4.18 11.42
N GLY A 168 -3.92 -3.11 12.06
CA GLY A 168 -2.65 -2.46 11.70
C GLY A 168 -1.38 -3.30 11.96
N LEU A 169 -1.39 -4.22 12.92
CA LEU A 169 -0.18 -4.98 13.30
C LEU A 169 0.19 -6.07 12.28
N THR A 170 -0.78 -6.85 11.80
CA THR A 170 -0.58 -7.87 10.75
C THR A 170 -0.14 -7.24 9.45
N CYS A 171 -0.77 -6.13 9.06
CA CYS A 171 -0.41 -5.37 7.87
C CYS A 171 0.99 -4.76 7.98
N GLY A 172 1.39 -4.28 9.18
CA GLY A 172 2.74 -3.77 9.44
C GLY A 172 3.83 -4.85 9.36
N LEU A 173 3.53 -6.08 9.77
CA LEU A 173 4.44 -7.22 9.64
C LEU A 173 4.65 -7.68 8.19
N MET A 174 3.94 -7.11 7.20
CA MET A 174 4.18 -7.37 5.78
C MET A 174 5.61 -7.02 5.35
N LYS A 175 6.33 -6.16 6.09
CA LYS A 175 7.78 -5.95 5.90
C LYS A 175 8.58 -7.27 5.88
N VAL A 176 8.14 -8.33 6.58
CA VAL A 176 8.80 -9.64 6.57
C VAL A 176 8.83 -10.27 5.17
N SER A 177 7.83 -10.00 4.31
CA SER A 177 7.86 -10.48 2.93
C SER A 177 8.97 -9.80 2.10
N TYR A 178 9.25 -8.52 2.36
CA TYR A 178 10.35 -7.78 1.75
C TYR A 178 11.71 -8.32 2.22
N LEU A 179 11.85 -8.61 3.52
CA LEU A 179 13.05 -9.27 4.07
C LEU A 179 13.30 -10.64 3.41
N ALA A 180 12.25 -11.44 3.23
CA ALA A 180 12.36 -12.74 2.57
C ALA A 180 12.74 -12.59 1.09
N ALA A 181 12.09 -11.68 0.36
CA ALA A 181 12.38 -11.43 -1.05
C ALA A 181 13.83 -10.95 -1.25
N ASP A 182 14.31 -10.02 -0.42
CA ASP A 182 15.69 -9.54 -0.43
C ASP A 182 16.71 -10.64 -0.10
N ALA A 183 16.38 -11.54 0.84
CA ALA A 183 17.25 -12.68 1.17
C ALA A 183 17.32 -13.73 0.04
N PHE A 184 16.23 -13.97 -0.69
CA PHE A 184 16.20 -14.94 -1.79
C PHE A 184 16.65 -14.36 -3.13
N PHE A 185 16.43 -13.06 -3.36
CA PHE A 185 16.66 -12.35 -4.61
C PHE A 185 17.28 -10.96 -4.34
N PRO A 186 18.49 -10.89 -3.76
CA PRO A 186 19.13 -9.62 -3.42
C PRO A 186 19.34 -8.72 -4.65
N GLU A 187 19.47 -9.31 -5.83
CA GLU A 187 19.61 -8.59 -7.10
C GLU A 187 18.36 -7.79 -7.51
N TRP A 188 17.21 -8.02 -6.88
CA TRP A 188 15.99 -7.23 -7.12
C TRP A 188 15.99 -5.89 -6.37
N ASN A 189 16.90 -5.71 -5.40
CA ASN A 189 17.03 -4.48 -4.62
C ASN A 189 15.67 -4.00 -4.07
N ILE A 190 14.96 -4.92 -3.40
CA ILE A 190 13.58 -4.76 -2.96
C ILE A 190 13.41 -3.61 -1.94
N TRP A 191 14.46 -3.28 -1.18
CA TRP A 191 14.47 -2.14 -0.27
C TRP A 191 14.39 -0.79 -0.97
N ALA A 192 14.93 -0.71 -2.19
CA ALA A 192 14.78 0.46 -3.04
C ALA A 192 13.30 0.66 -3.39
N LEU A 193 12.59 -0.42 -3.78
CA LEU A 193 11.16 -0.41 -4.08
C LEU A 193 10.30 -0.15 -2.83
N PHE A 194 10.73 -0.58 -1.64
CA PHE A 194 10.01 -0.32 -0.39
C PHE A 194 9.81 1.17 -0.12
N LEU A 195 10.71 2.03 -0.62
CA LEU A 195 10.60 3.47 -0.46
C LEU A 195 9.33 4.05 -1.10
N GLU A 196 8.79 3.41 -2.14
CA GLU A 196 7.50 3.78 -2.71
C GLU A 196 6.34 3.51 -1.73
N GLN A 197 6.46 2.48 -0.89
CA GLN A 197 5.50 2.22 0.18
C GLN A 197 5.57 3.31 1.23
N THR A 198 6.78 3.65 1.71
CA THR A 198 6.98 4.74 2.68
C THR A 198 6.46 6.07 2.13
N ALA A 199 6.82 6.42 0.90
CA ALA A 199 6.32 7.58 0.18
C ALA A 199 4.79 7.64 0.09
N GLY A 200 4.16 6.52 -0.30
CA GLY A 200 2.70 6.43 -0.40
C GLY A 200 2.02 6.56 0.95
N GLY A 201 2.61 5.99 2.01
CA GLY A 201 2.15 6.15 3.39
C GLY A 201 2.24 7.61 3.84
N LEU A 202 3.39 8.27 3.64
CA LEU A 202 3.57 9.70 3.96
C LEU A 202 2.57 10.58 3.18
N LYS A 203 2.33 10.31 1.90
CA LYS A 203 1.36 11.08 1.10
C LYS A 203 -0.05 11.02 1.69
N LEU A 204 -0.54 9.83 2.04
CA LEU A 204 -1.89 9.65 2.58
C LEU A 204 -2.00 10.17 4.01
N ASP A 205 -0.99 9.92 4.82
CA ASP A 205 -1.01 10.30 6.23
C ASP A 205 -0.81 11.81 6.47
N SER A 206 -0.49 12.56 5.42
CA SER A 206 -0.41 14.03 5.44
C SER A 206 -1.75 14.74 5.19
N LEU A 207 -2.82 13.99 4.90
CA LEU A 207 -4.17 14.50 4.68
C LEU A 207 -4.94 14.63 6.01
N THR A 208 -5.86 15.60 6.08
CA THR A 208 -6.67 15.86 7.27
C THR A 208 -7.59 14.69 7.64
N GLU A 209 -7.98 13.91 6.64
CA GLU A 209 -8.88 12.76 6.69
C GLU A 209 -8.17 11.45 7.07
N SER A 210 -6.85 11.48 7.31
CA SER A 210 -6.11 10.29 7.77
C SER A 210 -6.56 9.83 9.17
N HIS A 211 -6.17 8.63 9.56
CA HIS A 211 -6.48 8.00 10.84
C HIS A 211 -5.24 7.40 11.51
N PRO A 212 -5.28 7.16 12.84
CA PRO A 212 -4.25 6.37 13.53
C PRO A 212 -4.16 4.94 12.99
N ILE A 213 -3.05 4.24 13.25
CA ILE A 213 -2.91 2.82 12.85
C ILE A 213 -3.83 1.93 13.70
N GLU A 214 -3.99 2.28 14.98
CA GLU A 214 -4.93 1.63 15.89
C GLU A 214 -6.26 2.38 15.87
N VAL A 215 -7.29 1.75 15.32
CA VAL A 215 -8.65 2.31 15.22
C VAL A 215 -9.65 1.32 15.81
N ASP A 216 -10.56 1.83 16.64
CA ASP A 216 -11.68 1.05 17.15
C ASP A 216 -12.71 0.82 16.04
N VAL A 217 -12.97 -0.45 15.70
CA VAL A 217 -13.92 -0.84 14.64
C VAL A 217 -15.22 -1.30 15.26
N ALA A 218 -16.31 -0.58 15.03
CA ALA A 218 -17.60 -0.89 15.64
C ALA A 218 -18.44 -1.93 14.87
N HIS A 219 -18.28 -2.03 13.55
CA HIS A 219 -19.10 -2.89 12.67
C HIS A 219 -18.24 -3.57 11.62
N ALA A 220 -18.61 -4.80 11.21
CA ALA A 220 -17.84 -5.61 10.26
C ALA A 220 -17.56 -4.90 8.93
N ARG A 221 -18.55 -4.16 8.40
CA ARG A 221 -18.39 -3.36 7.18
C ARG A 221 -17.32 -2.26 7.25
N ALA A 222 -17.01 -1.76 8.44
CA ALA A 222 -15.96 -0.74 8.64
C ALA A 222 -14.55 -1.36 8.69
N VAL A 223 -14.44 -2.69 8.65
CA VAL A 223 -13.15 -3.38 8.61
C VAL A 223 -12.44 -3.16 7.28
N ASP A 224 -13.19 -3.20 6.18
CA ASP A 224 -12.65 -2.97 4.84
C ASP A 224 -12.09 -1.54 4.72
N GLU A 225 -12.63 -0.57 5.47
CA GLU A 225 -12.14 0.81 5.52
C GLU A 225 -10.78 0.94 6.22
N ILE A 226 -10.41 -0.04 7.07
CA ILE A 226 -9.15 -0.03 7.84
C ILE A 226 -8.09 -0.90 7.17
N PHE A 227 -8.47 -1.79 6.24
CA PHE A 227 -7.54 -2.47 5.34
C PHE A 227 -7.05 -1.54 4.21
N ASP A 228 -6.60 -0.37 4.61
CA ASP A 228 -6.22 0.72 3.74
C ASP A 228 -4.69 0.87 3.67
N ALA A 229 -4.23 1.86 2.92
CA ALA A 229 -2.82 2.11 2.77
C ALA A 229 -2.15 2.64 4.07
N ILE A 230 -2.87 3.20 5.05
CA ILE A 230 -2.29 3.51 6.37
C ILE A 230 -1.88 2.22 7.07
N SER A 231 -2.78 1.24 7.21
CA SER A 231 -2.48 -0.04 7.88
C SER A 231 -1.30 -0.78 7.24
N TYR A 232 -1.22 -0.82 5.91
CA TYR A 232 -0.13 -1.50 5.20
C TYR A 232 1.15 -0.65 5.10
N LYS A 233 1.06 0.58 4.57
CA LYS A 233 2.25 1.37 4.21
C LYS A 233 2.86 2.09 5.41
N LYS A 234 2.04 2.77 6.22
CA LYS A 234 2.52 3.41 7.45
C LYS A 234 2.95 2.33 8.45
N GLY A 235 2.10 1.33 8.67
CA GLY A 235 2.40 0.18 9.54
C GLY A 235 3.75 -0.48 9.24
N SER A 236 4.02 -0.84 7.98
CA SER A 236 5.29 -1.48 7.61
C SER A 236 6.49 -0.52 7.70
N SER A 237 6.29 0.75 7.40
CA SER A 237 7.35 1.77 7.46
C SER A 237 7.77 2.09 8.89
N ILE A 238 6.84 2.16 9.85
CA ILE A 238 7.19 2.41 11.26
C ILE A 238 7.92 1.20 11.87
N ILE A 239 7.61 -0.02 11.43
CA ILE A 239 8.36 -1.24 11.82
C ILE A 239 9.76 -1.24 11.21
N ARG A 240 9.92 -0.78 9.95
CA ARG A 240 11.24 -0.59 9.32
C ARG A 240 12.06 0.46 10.08
N MET A 241 11.45 1.59 10.44
CA MET A 241 12.08 2.64 11.26
C MET A 241 12.54 2.10 12.61
N LEU A 242 11.69 1.33 13.29
CA LEU A 242 12.02 0.74 14.58
C LEU A 242 13.17 -0.28 14.48
N GLU A 243 13.19 -1.14 13.47
CA GLU A 243 14.32 -2.04 13.23
C GLU A 243 15.60 -1.26 12.92
N ALA A 244 15.53 -0.24 12.06
CA ALA A 244 16.69 0.58 11.73
C ALA A 244 17.28 1.21 13.00
N TYR A 245 16.44 1.58 13.97
CA TYR A 245 16.87 2.08 15.27
C TYR A 245 17.44 0.98 16.17
N LEU A 246 16.69 -0.08 16.46
CA LEU A 246 17.09 -1.16 17.38
C LEU A 246 18.27 -2.01 16.86
N GLY A 247 18.41 -2.10 15.54
CA GLY A 247 19.31 -3.03 14.88
C GLY A 247 18.66 -4.39 14.59
N CYS A 248 19.04 -4.98 13.45
CA CYS A 248 18.45 -6.22 12.92
C CYS A 248 18.49 -7.39 13.91
N ALA A 249 19.61 -7.60 14.60
CA ALA A 249 19.77 -8.73 15.53
C ALA A 249 18.80 -8.67 16.73
N ILE A 250 18.66 -7.49 17.36
CA ILE A 250 17.73 -7.29 18.49
C ILE A 250 16.29 -7.42 18.01
N PHE A 251 15.97 -6.82 16.85
CA PHE A 251 14.63 -6.86 16.28
C PHE A 251 14.19 -8.30 15.96
N GLN A 252 15.04 -9.07 15.27
CA GLN A 252 14.77 -10.49 14.94
C GLN A 252 14.59 -11.35 16.19
N LYS A 253 15.47 -11.19 17.20
CA LYS A 253 15.36 -11.90 18.47
C LYS A 253 14.03 -11.59 19.17
N SER A 254 13.65 -10.31 19.21
CA SER A 254 12.39 -9.85 19.79
C SER A 254 11.17 -10.44 19.08
N LEU A 255 11.18 -10.43 17.75
CA LEU A 255 10.09 -10.97 16.95
C LEU A 255 9.94 -12.49 17.13
N ALA A 256 11.05 -13.23 17.18
CA ALA A 256 11.02 -14.66 17.47
C ALA A 256 10.45 -14.96 18.86
N ALA A 257 10.82 -14.17 19.88
CA ALA A 257 10.27 -14.29 21.23
C ALA A 257 8.76 -14.00 21.27
N TYR A 258 8.31 -12.97 20.55
CA TYR A 258 6.90 -12.61 20.42
C TYR A 258 6.10 -13.74 19.77
N ILE A 259 6.55 -14.24 18.60
CA ILE A 259 5.87 -15.33 17.88
C ILE A 259 5.77 -16.57 18.76
N LYS A 260 6.85 -16.95 19.44
CA LYS A 260 6.86 -18.10 20.35
C LYS A 260 5.88 -17.93 21.52
N ARG A 261 5.73 -16.72 22.06
CA ARG A 261 4.87 -16.43 23.22
C ARG A 261 3.39 -16.49 22.88
N TYR A 262 3.03 -16.04 21.68
CA TYR A 262 1.65 -15.90 21.21
C TYR A 262 1.24 -16.93 20.16
N ALA A 263 2.07 -17.94 19.91
CA ALA A 263 1.76 -19.05 19.00
C ALA A 263 0.41 -19.70 19.37
N CYS A 264 -0.47 -19.83 18.38
CA CYS A 264 -1.83 -20.37 18.52
C CYS A 264 -2.71 -19.62 19.54
N LYS A 265 -2.43 -18.33 19.77
CA LYS A 265 -3.21 -17.43 20.63
C LYS A 265 -3.44 -16.10 19.92
N ASN A 266 -4.29 -15.29 20.54
CA ASN A 266 -4.53 -13.91 20.13
C ASN A 266 -3.56 -12.95 20.82
N ALA A 267 -3.16 -11.89 20.13
CA ALA A 267 -2.29 -10.84 20.67
C ALA A 267 -2.80 -9.43 20.30
N LYS A 268 -2.44 -8.46 21.12
CA LYS A 268 -2.70 -7.01 20.94
C LYS A 268 -1.42 -6.26 20.59
N THR A 269 -1.55 -5.07 20.00
CA THR A 269 -0.42 -4.22 19.63
C THR A 269 0.50 -3.90 20.81
N ASP A 270 -0.06 -3.59 21.98
CA ASP A 270 0.71 -3.30 23.19
C ASP A 270 1.64 -4.47 23.60
N GLU A 271 1.22 -5.71 23.35
CA GLU A 271 1.99 -6.91 23.70
C GLU A 271 3.22 -7.11 22.81
N LEU A 272 3.14 -6.70 21.54
CA LEU A 272 4.31 -6.65 20.65
C LEU A 272 5.34 -5.67 21.24
N TRP A 273 4.90 -4.46 21.60
CA TRP A 273 5.80 -3.44 22.14
C TRP A 273 6.42 -3.82 23.48
N GLU A 274 5.70 -4.56 24.32
CA GLU A 274 6.23 -5.08 25.59
C GLU A 274 7.35 -6.10 25.36
N VAL A 275 7.17 -7.03 24.42
CA VAL A 275 8.23 -8.01 24.09
C VAL A 275 9.46 -7.30 23.53
N LEU A 276 9.29 -6.36 22.60
CA LEU A 276 10.40 -5.59 22.03
C LEU A 276 11.10 -4.73 23.08
N SER A 277 10.36 -4.14 24.03
CA SER A 277 10.94 -3.35 25.12
C SER A 277 11.79 -4.22 26.04
N ALA A 278 11.30 -5.41 26.40
CA ALA A 278 12.02 -6.35 27.26
C ALA A 278 13.32 -6.86 26.63
N GLU A 279 13.30 -7.15 25.32
CA GLU A 279 14.46 -7.72 24.61
C GLU A 279 15.50 -6.67 24.21
N SER A 280 15.08 -5.43 23.95
CA SER A 280 15.99 -4.32 23.60
C SER A 280 16.55 -3.56 24.80
N GLY A 281 15.88 -3.60 25.95
CA GLY A 281 16.19 -2.75 27.10
C GLY A 281 15.84 -1.26 26.90
N ILE A 282 15.16 -0.92 25.81
CA ILE A 282 14.69 0.42 25.48
C ILE A 282 13.18 0.46 25.65
N SER A 283 12.62 1.60 26.06
CA SER A 283 11.17 1.77 26.18
C SER A 283 10.48 1.93 24.82
N VAL A 284 10.47 0.86 24.02
CA VAL A 284 9.84 0.79 22.69
C VAL A 284 8.36 1.12 22.76
N LYS A 285 7.66 0.70 23.83
CA LYS A 285 6.23 0.98 24.02
C LYS A 285 5.91 2.48 23.96
N MET A 286 6.56 3.28 24.81
CA MET A 286 6.35 4.74 24.82
C MET A 286 6.61 5.36 23.45
N MET A 287 7.67 4.90 22.76
CA MET A 287 7.99 5.39 21.42
C MET A 287 6.88 5.06 20.43
N MET A 288 6.53 3.78 20.30
CA MET A 288 5.63 3.30 19.25
C MET A 288 4.18 3.69 19.47
N GLU A 289 3.75 3.91 20.72
CA GLU A 289 2.44 4.49 21.00
C GLU A 289 2.26 5.88 20.36
N THR A 290 3.31 6.70 20.30
CA THR A 290 3.26 7.99 19.57
C THR A 290 3.14 7.83 18.06
N TRP A 291 3.40 6.65 17.50
CA TRP A 291 3.29 6.37 16.07
C TRP A 291 2.01 5.62 15.69
N SER A 292 1.49 4.79 16.59
CA SER A 292 0.33 3.92 16.32
C SER A 292 -1.00 4.52 16.73
N LYS A 293 -1.04 5.29 17.83
CA LYS A 293 -2.28 5.82 18.44
C LYS A 293 -2.68 7.22 17.97
N GLN A 294 -1.88 7.85 17.11
CA GLN A 294 -2.21 9.15 16.49
C GLN A 294 -2.00 9.14 14.98
N LYS A 295 -2.79 9.94 14.27
CA LYS A 295 -2.67 10.15 12.82
C LYS A 295 -1.49 11.08 12.50
N GLY A 296 -1.03 11.06 11.26
CA GLY A 296 0.02 11.94 10.80
C GLY A 296 1.42 11.54 11.27
N TYR A 297 2.37 12.40 10.92
CA TYR A 297 3.80 12.22 11.17
C TYR A 297 4.51 13.58 11.23
N PRO A 298 5.76 13.64 11.76
CA PRO A 298 6.48 14.89 11.87
C PRO A 298 7.30 15.22 10.61
N VAL A 299 7.49 16.51 10.36
CA VAL A 299 8.64 17.04 9.63
C VAL A 299 9.72 17.45 10.66
N ILE A 300 10.96 17.04 10.40
CA ILE A 300 12.14 17.38 11.18
C ILE A 300 12.87 18.53 10.49
N HIS A 301 12.86 19.70 11.12
CA HIS A 301 13.64 20.85 10.70
C HIS A 301 15.05 20.73 11.26
N VAL A 302 16.05 20.81 10.39
CA VAL A 302 17.47 20.65 10.72
C VAL A 302 18.18 21.95 10.39
N LYS A 303 18.82 22.54 11.41
CA LYS A 303 19.61 23.76 11.25
C LYS A 303 21.03 23.55 11.75
N PHE A 304 21.99 24.17 11.08
CA PHE A 304 23.38 24.19 11.50
C PHE A 304 23.80 25.61 11.89
N ASN A 305 24.01 25.85 13.18
CA ASN A 305 24.42 27.15 13.73
C ASN A 305 25.55 26.96 14.75
N ASP A 306 26.63 27.74 14.63
CA ASP A 306 27.72 27.84 15.62
C ASP A 306 28.30 26.49 16.08
N GLY A 307 28.41 25.51 15.18
CA GLY A 307 28.91 24.16 15.50
C GLY A 307 27.89 23.22 16.14
N PHE A 308 26.63 23.64 16.25
CA PHE A 308 25.51 22.82 16.73
C PHE A 308 24.56 22.45 15.60
N LEU A 309 24.10 21.20 15.64
CA LEU A 309 22.96 20.73 14.88
C LEU A 309 21.70 20.81 15.74
N GLU A 310 20.76 21.63 15.31
CA GLU A 310 19.46 21.79 15.96
C GLU A 310 18.40 21.01 15.18
N PHE A 311 17.72 20.10 15.88
CA PHE A 311 16.59 19.34 15.37
C PHE A 311 15.32 19.88 16.01
N ARG A 312 14.32 20.24 15.20
CA ARG A 312 13.00 20.64 15.68
C ARG A 312 11.93 19.85 14.94
N GLN A 313 10.99 19.25 15.66
CA GLN A 313 9.86 18.57 15.03
C GLN A 313 8.60 19.44 15.03
N SER A 314 7.78 19.26 14.00
CA SER A 314 6.40 19.76 13.92
C SER A 314 5.55 18.80 13.10
N HIS A 315 4.24 18.75 13.32
CA HIS A 315 3.32 17.99 12.46
C HIS A 315 3.45 18.42 10.99
N PHE A 316 3.50 17.46 10.07
CA PHE A 316 3.46 17.72 8.63
C PHE A 316 2.05 17.51 8.09
N SER A 317 1.51 18.51 7.40
CA SER A 317 0.18 18.47 6.77
C SER A 317 0.24 19.13 5.40
N LEU A 318 -0.38 18.52 4.39
CA LEU A 318 -0.50 19.12 3.06
C LEU A 318 -1.41 20.35 3.03
N SER A 319 -2.38 20.44 3.94
CA SER A 319 -3.26 21.62 4.05
C SER A 319 -2.60 22.80 4.77
N GLY A 320 -1.38 22.60 5.30
CA GLY A 320 -0.69 23.59 6.14
C GLY A 320 -1.23 23.67 7.57
N SER A 321 -2.18 22.81 7.95
CA SER A 321 -2.68 22.75 9.33
C SER A 321 -1.58 22.32 10.30
N VAL A 322 -1.37 23.10 11.35
CA VAL A 322 -0.42 22.79 12.42
C VAL A 322 -1.20 22.27 13.62
N GLU A 323 -1.13 20.97 13.85
CA GLU A 323 -1.61 20.34 15.07
C GLU A 323 -0.49 20.30 16.11
N ASP A 324 -0.83 20.48 17.39
CA ASP A 324 0.15 20.36 18.48
C ASP A 324 0.42 18.90 18.84
N ALA A 325 0.89 18.14 17.85
CA ALA A 325 1.22 16.73 17.96
C ALA A 325 2.73 16.54 18.17
N TYR A 326 3.08 15.41 18.79
CA TYR A 326 4.44 15.11 19.21
C TYR A 326 4.75 13.62 19.01
N TRP A 327 5.92 13.32 18.47
CA TRP A 327 6.40 11.95 18.27
C TRP A 327 7.76 11.75 18.94
N ILE A 328 7.99 10.56 19.47
CA ILE A 328 9.34 10.14 19.86
C ILE A 328 10.01 9.60 18.60
N VAL A 329 10.92 10.38 18.01
CA VAL A 329 11.47 10.10 16.68
C VAL A 329 12.88 9.49 16.78
N PRO A 330 13.07 8.23 16.35
CA PRO A 330 14.40 7.65 16.22
C PRO A 330 15.09 8.19 14.97
N ILE A 331 15.95 9.19 15.15
CA ILE A 331 16.66 9.83 14.05
C ILE A 331 17.92 9.04 13.72
N THR A 332 18.05 8.67 12.45
CA THR A 332 19.32 8.24 11.84
C THR A 332 19.98 9.44 11.17
N LEU A 333 21.27 9.63 11.41
CA LEU A 333 22.04 10.70 10.81
C LEU A 333 23.41 10.22 10.37
N PHE A 334 23.88 10.80 9.27
CA PHE A 334 25.23 10.64 8.77
C PHE A 334 25.94 11.99 8.83
N VAL A 335 27.23 11.95 9.22
CA VAL A 335 28.13 13.11 9.21
C VAL A 335 29.48 12.70 8.60
N ALA A 336 29.89 13.38 7.53
CA ALA A 336 31.14 13.21 6.77
C ALA A 336 31.27 11.96 5.86
N SER A 337 31.19 10.72 6.36
CA SER A 337 31.39 9.48 5.55
C SER A 337 30.36 8.38 5.85
N TYR A 338 29.88 7.69 4.80
CA TYR A 338 28.61 6.91 4.81
C TYR A 338 28.69 5.73 5.78
N ASP A 339 29.93 5.29 6.07
CA ASP A 339 30.28 4.22 6.99
C ASP A 339 30.06 4.57 8.48
N LYS A 340 29.80 5.85 8.80
CA LYS A 340 29.61 6.33 10.18
C LYS A 340 28.20 6.87 10.39
N GLN A 341 27.28 5.96 10.65
CA GLN A 341 25.91 6.30 11.04
C GLN A 341 25.81 6.52 12.55
N LYS A 342 25.16 7.60 12.97
CA LYS A 342 24.79 7.84 14.36
C LYS A 342 23.27 7.74 14.49
N LYS A 343 22.82 7.16 15.59
CA LYS A 343 21.40 7.06 15.96
C LYS A 343 21.17 7.96 17.17
N LEU A 344 20.14 8.78 17.11
CA LEU A 344 19.71 9.61 18.23
C LEU A 344 18.20 9.48 18.43
N LEU A 345 17.75 9.79 19.63
CA LEU A 345 16.33 9.80 19.94
C LEU A 345 15.89 11.24 20.17
N LEU A 346 14.92 11.70 19.37
CA LEU A 346 14.27 12.99 19.58
C LEU A 346 13.01 12.76 20.44
N ASP A 347 13.21 12.76 21.74
CA ASP A 347 12.19 12.55 22.79
C ASP A 347 11.58 13.87 23.31
N SER A 348 11.82 14.97 22.60
CA SER A 348 11.24 16.28 22.87
C SER A 348 11.02 17.07 21.57
N LYS A 349 10.39 18.25 21.65
CA LYS A 349 10.12 19.08 20.45
C LYS A 349 11.39 19.62 19.79
N MET A 350 12.49 19.68 20.54
CA MET A 350 13.76 20.20 20.06
C MET A 350 14.93 19.49 20.73
N LEU A 351 15.95 19.13 19.95
CA LEU A 351 17.22 18.60 20.43
C LEU A 351 18.36 19.40 19.81
N LYS A 352 19.37 19.74 20.61
CA LYS A 352 20.63 20.29 20.13
C LYS A 352 21.73 19.26 20.30
N LEU A 353 22.54 19.08 19.27
CA LEU A 353 23.67 18.16 19.26
C LEU A 353 24.93 18.93 18.85
N GLU A 354 25.97 18.86 19.67
CA GLU A 354 27.26 19.47 19.31
C GLU A 354 27.95 18.62 18.23
N LEU A 355 28.44 19.25 17.16
CA LEU A 355 29.06 18.52 16.05
C LEU A 355 30.33 17.78 16.48
N SER A 356 31.04 18.29 17.50
CA SER A 356 32.24 17.67 18.09
C SER A 356 31.95 16.31 18.74
N GLU A 357 30.73 16.11 19.28
CA GLU A 357 30.27 14.81 19.81
C GLU A 357 29.99 13.78 18.70
N VAL A 358 29.87 14.24 17.45
CA VAL A 358 29.65 13.39 16.27
C VAL A 358 30.94 13.14 15.51
N LEU A 359 31.81 14.15 15.45
CA LEU A 359 33.14 14.10 14.83
C LEU A 359 34.21 14.50 15.86
N PRO A 360 34.93 13.54 16.49
CA PRO A 360 36.12 13.87 17.25
C PRO A 360 37.11 14.59 16.33
N LEU A 361 37.48 15.83 16.69
CA LEU A 361 38.29 16.79 15.91
C LEU A 361 39.69 16.28 15.49
N SER A 362 40.09 15.06 15.85
CA SER A 362 41.44 14.52 15.63
C SER A 362 41.72 13.95 14.24
N LYS A 363 40.81 14.10 13.26
CA LYS A 363 40.99 13.61 11.86
C LYS A 363 40.42 14.55 10.79
N GLN A 364 40.61 15.86 10.93
CA GLN A 364 40.40 16.74 9.78
C GLN A 364 41.66 16.72 8.91
N ASN A 365 41.54 16.20 7.69
CA ASN A 365 42.29 16.77 6.57
C ASN A 365 41.54 18.04 6.20
N ASP A 366 42.23 19.18 6.18
CA ASP A 366 41.70 20.56 6.06
C ASP A 366 40.78 20.86 4.85
N ASN A 367 40.46 19.88 4.00
CA ASN A 367 39.67 20.05 2.78
C ASN A 367 38.42 19.15 2.66
N GLN A 368 37.99 18.47 3.73
CA GLN A 368 36.83 17.57 3.64
C GLN A 368 35.54 18.27 4.10
N THR A 369 34.70 18.67 3.14
CA THR A 369 33.36 19.20 3.37
C THR A 369 32.53 18.22 4.20
N VAL A 370 32.04 18.66 5.36
CA VAL A 370 31.21 17.82 6.25
C VAL A 370 29.80 17.72 5.69
N LEU A 371 29.48 16.60 5.05
CA LEU A 371 28.13 16.31 4.57
C LEU A 371 27.25 15.84 5.73
N ILE A 372 26.00 16.33 5.79
CA ILE A 372 25.05 16.03 6.86
C ILE A 372 23.73 15.59 6.22
N LYS A 373 23.35 14.33 6.42
CA LYS A 373 22.09 13.76 5.93
C LYS A 373 21.34 13.11 7.08
N VAL A 374 20.09 13.49 7.24
CA VAL A 374 19.16 12.96 8.24
C VAL A 374 18.17 12.04 7.55
N ASN A 375 17.68 11.03 8.29
CA ASN A 375 16.87 9.93 7.77
C ASN A 375 17.66 9.11 6.73
N VAL A 376 18.73 8.45 7.17
CA VAL A 376 19.59 7.65 6.29
C VAL A 376 18.78 6.51 5.67
N GLU A 377 18.94 6.33 4.35
CA GLU A 377 18.20 5.36 3.52
C GLU A 377 16.67 5.49 3.59
N GLN A 378 16.17 6.64 4.04
CA GLN A 378 14.75 6.92 4.24
C GLN A 378 14.04 5.80 5.04
N THR A 379 14.72 5.29 6.06
CA THR A 379 14.20 4.25 6.96
C THR A 379 13.14 4.78 7.93
N GLY A 380 13.21 6.06 8.26
CA GLY A 380 12.28 6.75 9.14
C GLY A 380 11.00 7.21 8.44
N PHE A 381 9.85 7.07 9.11
CA PHE A 381 8.56 7.55 8.64
C PHE A 381 8.36 9.03 9.01
N TYR A 382 9.25 9.89 8.52
CA TYR A 382 9.19 11.33 8.73
C TYR A 382 9.92 12.05 7.59
N ARG A 383 9.58 13.33 7.40
CA ARG A 383 10.21 14.18 6.38
C ARG A 383 11.29 15.05 7.00
N VAL A 384 12.25 15.50 6.20
CA VAL A 384 13.30 16.40 6.65
C VAL A 384 13.28 17.71 5.88
N ASN A 385 13.32 18.83 6.61
CA ASN A 385 13.48 20.17 6.06
C ASN A 385 14.84 20.73 6.52
N TYR A 386 15.74 20.99 5.59
CA TYR A 386 17.07 21.52 5.87
C TYR A 386 17.10 23.04 5.73
N ASP A 387 17.99 23.71 6.45
CA ASP A 387 18.34 25.09 6.14
C ASP A 387 19.12 25.21 4.82
N GLU A 388 19.36 26.44 4.38
CA GLU A 388 20.04 26.72 3.10
C GLU A 388 21.50 26.25 3.11
N THR A 389 22.17 26.31 4.27
CA THR A 389 23.57 25.90 4.43
C THR A 389 23.72 24.40 4.19
N ILE A 390 22.94 23.57 4.88
CA ILE A 390 22.96 22.11 4.69
C ILE A 390 22.43 21.76 3.30
N THR A 391 21.41 22.47 2.80
CA THR A 391 20.88 22.27 1.44
C THR A 391 21.96 22.44 0.37
N ALA A 392 22.76 23.50 0.43
CA ALA A 392 23.86 23.71 -0.50
C ALA A 392 24.89 22.58 -0.46
N LEU A 393 25.26 22.13 0.75
CA LEU A 393 26.19 21.01 0.93
C LEU A 393 25.66 19.70 0.37
N LEU A 394 24.38 19.41 0.60
CA LEU A 394 23.71 18.22 0.07
C LEU A 394 23.67 18.24 -1.46
N ARG A 395 23.33 19.38 -2.08
CA ARG A 395 23.31 19.51 -3.55
C ARG A 395 24.67 19.23 -4.16
N GLU A 396 25.73 19.81 -3.61
CA GLU A 396 27.09 19.54 -4.08
C GLU A 396 27.49 18.07 -3.87
N GLY A 397 27.14 17.50 -2.71
CA GLY A 397 27.40 16.09 -2.40
C GLY A 397 26.76 15.11 -3.40
N ILE A 398 25.55 15.40 -3.86
CA ILE A 398 24.84 14.59 -4.87
C ILE A 398 25.46 14.78 -6.25
N LYS A 399 25.72 16.04 -6.66
CA LYS A 399 26.32 16.35 -7.97
C LYS A 399 27.65 15.64 -8.18
N CYS A 400 28.47 15.53 -7.14
CA CYS A 400 29.77 14.85 -7.21
C CYS A 400 29.68 13.33 -6.96
N GLY A 401 28.49 12.77 -6.76
CA GLY A 401 28.26 11.33 -6.51
C GLY A 401 28.71 10.85 -5.13
N SER A 402 29.09 11.76 -4.23
CA SER A 402 29.55 11.41 -2.86
C SER A 402 28.40 11.08 -1.91
N LEU A 403 27.16 11.39 -2.29
CA LEU A 403 25.96 11.17 -1.48
C LEU A 403 24.82 10.62 -2.36
N SER A 404 24.29 9.46 -1.99
CA SER A 404 22.99 9.00 -2.47
C SER A 404 21.88 9.74 -1.71
N ALA A 405 21.17 10.65 -2.37
CA ALA A 405 20.14 11.48 -1.73
C ALA A 405 18.71 10.99 -1.98
N VAL A 406 18.55 9.67 -1.90
CA VAL A 406 17.24 9.04 -1.93
C VAL A 406 16.32 9.72 -0.91
N GLY A 407 15.13 10.10 -1.36
CA GLY A 407 14.10 10.76 -0.54
C GLY A 407 14.26 12.26 -0.29
N VAL A 408 15.40 12.89 -0.59
CA VAL A 408 15.53 14.37 -0.48
C VAL A 408 14.63 15.07 -1.49
N LEU A 409 14.58 14.55 -2.73
CA LEU A 409 13.68 15.07 -3.76
C LEU A 409 12.21 14.93 -3.35
N ASP A 410 11.84 13.81 -2.72
CA ASP A 410 10.47 13.61 -2.24
C ASP A 410 10.12 14.56 -1.10
N ASP A 411 11.02 14.74 -0.13
CA ASP A 411 10.81 15.70 0.95
C ASP A 411 10.67 17.12 0.42
N SER A 412 11.56 17.54 -0.50
CA SER A 412 11.45 18.84 -1.14
C SER A 412 10.13 19.01 -1.91
N PHE A 413 9.67 17.97 -2.59
CA PHE A 413 8.40 18.00 -3.32
C PHE A 413 7.22 18.15 -2.36
N ALA A 414 7.17 17.34 -1.30
CA ALA A 414 6.11 17.40 -0.31
C ALA A 414 6.10 18.74 0.45
N LEU A 415 7.27 19.28 0.80
CA LEU A 415 7.39 20.61 1.42
C LEU A 415 6.93 21.73 0.47
N CYS A 416 7.19 21.60 -0.82
CA CYS A 416 6.68 22.53 -1.83
C CYS A 416 5.15 22.44 -1.94
N MET A 417 4.60 21.22 -1.97
CA MET A 417 3.16 20.98 -2.03
C MET A 417 2.42 21.52 -0.79
N ALA A 418 3.04 21.43 0.39
CA ALA A 418 2.53 21.99 1.64
C ALA A 418 2.74 23.51 1.77
N GLY A 419 3.32 24.17 0.76
CA GLY A 419 3.61 25.62 0.79
C GLY A 419 4.73 26.04 1.75
N GLN A 420 5.52 25.09 2.27
CA GLN A 420 6.63 25.37 3.20
C GLN A 420 7.93 25.74 2.47
N GLN A 421 8.04 25.40 1.19
CA GLN A 421 9.17 25.72 0.31
C GLN A 421 8.62 26.25 -1.03
N PRO A 422 9.30 27.20 -1.69
CA PRO A 422 8.87 27.69 -2.99
C PRO A 422 9.16 26.68 -4.11
N LEU A 423 8.37 26.71 -5.19
CA LEU A 423 8.58 25.86 -6.39
C LEU A 423 9.98 26.02 -6.98
N SER A 424 10.57 27.22 -6.92
CA SER A 424 11.96 27.44 -7.37
C SER A 424 12.98 26.60 -6.60
N SER A 425 12.76 26.35 -5.31
CA SER A 425 13.62 25.46 -4.50
C SER A 425 13.52 24.02 -5.00
N LEU A 426 12.30 23.53 -5.26
CA LEU A 426 12.10 22.20 -5.85
C LEU A 426 12.76 22.07 -7.23
N LEU A 427 12.58 23.05 -8.12
CA LEU A 427 13.21 23.03 -9.44
C LEU A 427 14.74 22.99 -9.34
N SER A 428 15.33 23.73 -8.39
CA SER A 428 16.78 23.67 -8.16
C SER A 428 17.27 22.33 -7.61
N TRP A 429 16.42 21.59 -6.87
CA TRP A 429 16.70 20.21 -6.50
C TRP A 429 16.62 19.27 -7.70
N MET A 430 15.63 19.43 -8.57
CA MET A 430 15.47 18.60 -9.76
C MET A 430 16.67 18.71 -10.72
N ASP A 431 17.28 19.90 -10.83
CA ASP A 431 18.46 20.14 -11.66
C ASP A 431 19.69 19.30 -11.25
N VAL A 432 19.83 19.01 -9.95
CA VAL A 432 20.91 18.18 -9.40
C VAL A 432 20.89 16.75 -9.97
N TYR A 433 19.71 16.25 -10.31
CA TYR A 433 19.50 14.87 -10.78
C TYR A 433 19.55 14.71 -12.30
N LYS A 434 19.98 15.74 -13.04
CA LYS A 434 20.04 15.72 -14.52
C LYS A 434 20.89 14.58 -15.10
N HIS A 435 21.89 14.12 -14.35
CA HIS A 435 22.79 13.04 -14.74
C HIS A 435 22.54 11.73 -13.96
N GLU A 436 21.42 11.65 -13.23
CA GLU A 436 21.09 10.50 -12.40
C GLU A 436 20.72 9.28 -13.25
N LEU A 437 21.20 8.12 -12.82
CA LEU A 437 20.94 6.82 -13.43
C LEU A 437 20.44 5.77 -12.42
N ASP A 438 20.38 6.11 -11.13
CA ASP A 438 19.72 5.27 -10.13
C ASP A 438 18.21 5.16 -10.43
N TYR A 439 17.71 3.93 -10.49
CA TYR A 439 16.33 3.63 -10.84
C TYR A 439 15.33 4.32 -9.90
N ILE A 440 15.56 4.29 -8.58
CA ILE A 440 14.61 4.85 -7.60
C ILE A 440 14.59 6.37 -7.66
N VAL A 441 15.77 7.00 -7.72
CA VAL A 441 15.85 8.45 -7.76
C VAL A 441 15.22 8.99 -9.04
N LEU A 442 15.50 8.37 -10.18
CA LEU A 442 14.98 8.83 -11.46
C LEU A 442 13.49 8.51 -11.65
N SER A 443 13.00 7.35 -11.19
CA SER A 443 11.56 7.05 -11.13
C SER A 443 10.81 8.08 -10.27
N ARG A 444 11.41 8.48 -9.15
CA ARG A 444 10.87 9.53 -8.30
C ARG A 444 10.88 10.90 -8.98
N LEU A 445 11.96 11.24 -9.68
CA LEU A 445 12.04 12.47 -10.47
C LEU A 445 10.95 12.52 -11.55
N ILE A 446 10.74 11.43 -12.28
CA ILE A 446 9.67 11.30 -13.28
C ILE A 446 8.31 11.54 -12.63
N THR A 447 8.05 10.92 -11.48
CA THR A 447 6.79 11.12 -10.74
C THR A 447 6.57 12.59 -10.38
N VAL A 448 7.59 13.25 -9.82
CA VAL A 448 7.52 14.67 -9.46
C VAL A 448 7.32 15.55 -10.70
N ILE A 449 8.03 15.28 -11.80
CA ILE A 449 7.84 15.98 -13.10
C ILE A 449 6.37 15.93 -13.53
N LEU A 450 5.78 14.73 -13.55
CA LEU A 450 4.42 14.54 -14.04
C LEU A 450 3.38 15.17 -13.09
N GLU A 451 3.57 15.08 -11.77
CA GLU A 451 2.67 15.72 -10.80
C GLU A 451 2.76 17.25 -10.88
N VAL A 452 3.96 17.84 -10.96
CA VAL A 452 4.11 19.30 -11.13
C VAL A 452 3.50 19.76 -12.46
N LEU A 453 3.68 19.01 -13.54
CA LEU A 453 3.06 19.33 -14.83
C LEU A 453 1.52 19.33 -14.72
N LYS A 454 0.94 18.30 -14.09
CA LYS A 454 -0.51 18.20 -13.88
C LYS A 454 -1.07 19.36 -13.06
N LEU A 455 -0.36 19.83 -12.05
CA LEU A 455 -0.81 20.93 -11.19
C LEU A 455 -0.64 22.30 -11.86
N THR A 456 0.39 22.47 -12.68
CA THR A 456 0.70 23.76 -13.32
C THR A 456 -0.06 24.00 -14.61
N SER A 457 -0.64 22.95 -15.21
CA SER A 457 -1.41 23.06 -16.46
C SER A 457 -2.61 23.98 -16.37
N CYS A 458 -3.29 24.00 -15.22
CA CYS A 458 -4.45 24.85 -14.97
C CYS A 458 -4.08 26.29 -14.58
N SER A 459 -2.84 26.54 -14.14
CA SER A 459 -2.46 27.79 -13.47
C SER A 459 -1.43 28.64 -14.21
N ILE A 460 -0.61 28.08 -15.11
CA ILE A 460 0.54 28.79 -15.72
C ILE A 460 0.62 28.57 -17.25
N SER A 461 -0.45 28.85 -17.98
CA SER A 461 -0.55 28.61 -19.44
C SER A 461 0.62 29.20 -20.25
N ASN A 462 1.09 30.42 -19.92
CA ASN A 462 2.15 31.12 -20.67
C ASN A 462 3.56 30.50 -20.51
N SER A 463 3.83 29.79 -19.41
CA SER A 463 5.13 29.17 -19.15
C SER A 463 5.09 27.64 -19.17
N PHE A 464 3.91 27.05 -19.32
CA PHE A 464 3.70 25.59 -19.34
C PHE A 464 4.60 24.89 -20.37
N ASN A 465 4.68 25.43 -21.59
CA ASN A 465 5.55 24.88 -22.62
C ASN A 465 7.04 24.99 -22.26
N LYS A 466 7.48 26.08 -21.62
CA LYS A 466 8.87 26.24 -21.16
C LYS A 466 9.21 25.25 -20.05
N LEU A 467 8.29 25.05 -19.10
CA LEU A 467 8.43 24.08 -18.02
C LEU A 467 8.50 22.65 -18.56
N LYS A 468 7.64 22.32 -19.53
CA LYS A 468 7.65 21.04 -20.24
C LYS A 468 9.00 20.78 -20.94
N GLN A 469 9.54 21.78 -21.64
CA GLN A 469 10.87 21.68 -22.27
C GLN A 469 11.99 21.51 -21.24
N TYR A 470 11.92 22.21 -20.11
CA TYR A 470 12.85 21.99 -19.01
C TYR A 470 12.80 20.55 -18.48
N PHE A 471 11.61 19.99 -18.26
CA PHE A 471 11.47 18.60 -17.81
C PHE A 471 11.96 17.57 -18.83
N ILE A 472 11.77 17.81 -20.14
CA ILE A 472 12.39 16.99 -21.18
C ILE A 472 13.91 17.03 -21.03
N SER A 473 14.51 18.21 -20.82
CA SER A 473 15.96 18.35 -20.68
C SER A 473 16.56 17.66 -19.45
N LEU A 474 15.75 17.41 -18.40
CA LEU A 474 16.17 16.64 -17.23
C LEU A 474 16.28 15.14 -17.51
N LEU A 475 15.43 14.62 -18.41
CA LEU A 475 15.35 13.19 -18.72
C LEU A 475 16.16 12.80 -19.95
N GLU A 476 16.51 13.76 -20.80
CA GLU A 476 17.16 13.52 -22.09
C GLU A 476 18.53 12.83 -21.94
N VAL A 477 19.34 13.24 -20.96
CA VAL A 477 20.66 12.63 -20.72
C VAL A 477 20.51 11.16 -20.34
N SER A 478 19.62 10.86 -19.40
CA SER A 478 19.35 9.47 -18.99
C SER A 478 18.79 8.65 -20.15
N ALA A 479 17.90 9.23 -20.96
CA ALA A 479 17.36 8.55 -22.15
C ALA A 479 18.42 8.23 -23.21
N GLN A 480 19.35 9.15 -23.47
CA GLN A 480 20.48 8.94 -24.38
C GLN A 480 21.41 7.84 -23.87
N ASN A 481 21.65 7.80 -22.56
CA ASN A 481 22.46 6.75 -21.94
C ASN A 481 21.79 5.36 -22.02
N LEU A 482 20.48 5.28 -21.80
CA LEU A 482 19.73 4.02 -21.76
C LEU A 482 19.45 3.46 -23.16
N GLY A 483 19.10 4.33 -24.11
CA GLY A 483 18.72 3.95 -25.47
C GLY A 483 17.45 3.09 -25.55
N TRP A 484 17.10 2.62 -26.74
CA TRP A 484 15.93 1.75 -26.97
C TRP A 484 16.26 0.26 -26.94
N GLU A 485 17.53 -0.10 -27.14
CA GLU A 485 18.00 -1.47 -27.19
C GLU A 485 18.58 -1.90 -25.85
N GLN A 486 18.36 -3.16 -25.49
CA GLN A 486 19.00 -3.78 -24.35
C GLN A 486 20.51 -3.94 -24.62
N LYS A 487 21.34 -3.58 -23.65
CA LYS A 487 22.80 -3.75 -23.73
C LYS A 487 23.22 -5.12 -23.18
N SER A 488 24.39 -5.59 -23.59
CA SER A 488 24.97 -6.82 -23.04
C SER A 488 25.34 -6.62 -21.56
N ASN A 489 24.98 -7.59 -20.71
CA ASN A 489 25.15 -7.55 -19.24
C ASN A 489 24.39 -6.42 -18.52
N GLU A 490 23.28 -5.97 -19.08
CA GLU A 490 22.42 -5.00 -18.42
C GLU A 490 21.64 -5.63 -17.26
N ASP A 491 21.60 -4.95 -16.11
CA ASP A 491 20.81 -5.38 -14.96
C ASP A 491 19.30 -5.13 -15.16
N HIS A 492 18.48 -5.77 -14.33
CA HIS A 492 17.02 -5.66 -14.42
C HIS A 492 16.52 -4.23 -14.20
N GLN A 493 17.15 -3.47 -13.30
CA GLN A 493 16.72 -2.12 -12.95
C GLN A 493 16.94 -1.13 -14.10
N THR A 494 18.02 -1.28 -14.84
CA THR A 494 18.33 -0.47 -16.03
C THR A 494 17.28 -0.73 -17.13
N ALA A 495 16.84 -1.98 -17.28
CA ALA A 495 15.79 -2.33 -18.24
C ALA A 495 14.43 -1.71 -17.87
N MET A 496 14.05 -1.77 -16.59
CA MET A 496 12.86 -1.08 -16.07
C MET A 496 12.96 0.44 -16.23
N LEU A 497 14.12 1.01 -15.90
CA LEU A 497 14.40 2.44 -15.99
C LEU A 497 14.24 2.97 -17.41
N ARG A 498 14.74 2.22 -18.40
CA ARG A 498 14.55 2.54 -19.82
C ARG A 498 13.07 2.70 -20.15
N GLY A 499 12.25 1.72 -19.76
CA GLY A 499 10.81 1.75 -20.00
C GLY A 499 10.13 2.97 -19.38
N GLU A 500 10.49 3.32 -18.15
CA GLU A 500 9.94 4.48 -17.44
C GLU A 500 10.35 5.81 -18.06
N VAL A 501 11.64 6.01 -18.32
CA VAL A 501 12.16 7.25 -18.92
C VAL A 501 11.56 7.48 -20.31
N LEU A 502 11.53 6.45 -21.16
CA LEU A 502 10.94 6.56 -22.50
C LEU A 502 9.43 6.82 -22.44
N THR A 503 8.72 6.21 -21.48
CA THR A 503 7.29 6.48 -21.28
C THR A 503 7.05 7.91 -20.83
N ALA A 504 7.85 8.43 -19.90
CA ALA A 504 7.77 9.82 -19.46
C ALA A 504 8.01 10.80 -20.62
N LEU A 505 9.04 10.55 -21.44
CA LEU A 505 9.32 11.36 -22.64
C LEU A 505 8.19 11.28 -23.67
N ALA A 506 7.55 10.11 -23.85
CA ALA A 506 6.38 9.97 -24.69
C ALA A 506 5.19 10.81 -24.18
N ILE A 507 4.91 10.79 -22.87
CA ILE A 507 3.88 11.64 -22.23
C ILE A 507 4.21 13.13 -22.45
N LEU A 508 5.49 13.49 -22.37
CA LEU A 508 5.98 14.84 -22.62
C LEU A 508 6.05 15.21 -24.12
N ASN A 509 5.58 14.37 -25.06
CA ASN A 509 5.66 14.60 -26.51
C ASN A 509 7.07 14.93 -27.00
N HIS A 510 8.08 14.25 -26.47
CA HIS A 510 9.45 14.43 -26.93
C HIS A 510 9.62 13.90 -28.36
N GLU A 511 9.93 14.80 -29.29
CA GLU A 511 9.89 14.52 -30.73
C GLU A 511 10.76 13.33 -31.17
N ILE A 512 11.99 13.23 -30.64
CA ILE A 512 12.92 12.14 -30.98
C ILE A 512 12.36 10.79 -30.51
N THR A 513 11.86 10.74 -29.27
CA THR A 513 11.24 9.53 -28.70
C THR A 513 10.00 9.14 -29.49
N SER A 514 9.13 10.08 -29.85
CA SER A 514 7.92 9.82 -30.62
C SER A 514 8.22 9.27 -32.02
N LYS A 515 9.17 9.86 -32.75
CA LYS A 515 9.56 9.38 -34.08
C LYS A 515 10.10 7.95 -34.04
N GLU A 516 10.97 7.65 -33.08
CA GLU A 516 11.54 6.31 -32.93
C GLU A 516 10.48 5.29 -32.49
N ALA A 517 9.58 5.67 -31.59
CA ALA A 517 8.43 4.83 -31.19
C ALA A 517 7.55 4.45 -32.38
N ILE A 518 7.14 5.43 -33.20
CA ILE A 518 6.30 5.20 -34.38
C ILE A 518 7.02 4.29 -35.38
N ARG A 519 8.31 4.52 -35.63
CA ARG A 519 9.13 3.68 -36.52
C ARG A 519 9.12 2.22 -36.06
N ARG A 520 9.38 1.98 -34.77
CA ARG A 520 9.39 0.62 -34.18
C ARG A 520 8.02 -0.02 -34.18
N PHE A 521 6.97 0.74 -33.91
CA PHE A 521 5.59 0.25 -33.90
C PHE A 521 5.15 -0.22 -35.29
N ASN A 522 5.43 0.55 -36.34
CA ASN A 522 5.12 0.16 -37.71
C ASN A 522 5.81 -1.16 -38.10
N ILE A 523 7.11 -1.30 -37.80
CA ILE A 523 7.85 -2.55 -38.06
C ILE A 523 7.26 -3.71 -37.26
N PHE A 524 6.86 -3.47 -36.00
CA PHE A 524 6.23 -4.48 -35.15
C PHE A 524 4.85 -4.92 -35.66
N LEU A 525 4.08 -4.02 -36.31
CA LEU A 525 2.80 -4.36 -36.94
C LEU A 525 2.99 -5.21 -38.21
N GLU A 526 4.09 -5.04 -38.94
CA GLU A 526 4.42 -5.82 -40.13
C GLU A 526 4.85 -7.25 -39.78
N ASP A 527 5.75 -7.41 -38.80
CA ASP A 527 6.19 -8.72 -38.30
C ASP A 527 6.42 -8.70 -36.79
N LYS A 528 5.48 -9.34 -36.07
CA LYS A 528 5.50 -9.46 -34.61
C LYS A 528 6.64 -10.33 -34.08
N ASN A 529 7.29 -11.12 -34.92
CA ASN A 529 8.43 -11.97 -34.52
C ASN A 529 9.75 -11.19 -34.49
N ILE A 530 9.81 -10.01 -35.10
CA ILE A 530 10.99 -9.16 -35.04
C ILE A 530 11.12 -8.61 -33.62
N THR A 531 12.25 -8.89 -32.97
CA THR A 531 12.57 -8.41 -31.61
C THR A 531 12.96 -6.93 -31.60
N ILE A 532 12.23 -6.07 -32.33
CA ILE A 532 12.46 -4.62 -32.37
C ILE A 532 11.78 -3.88 -31.21
N LEU A 533 10.78 -4.52 -30.59
CA LEU A 533 10.00 -3.93 -29.50
C LEU A 533 9.98 -4.87 -28.26
N PRO A 534 11.06 -4.84 -27.45
CA PRO A 534 11.13 -5.54 -26.18
C PRO A 534 9.96 -5.18 -25.24
N PRO A 535 9.52 -6.08 -24.35
CA PRO A 535 8.39 -5.83 -23.45
C PRO A 535 8.47 -4.51 -22.65
N ASP A 536 9.67 -4.12 -22.21
CA ASP A 536 9.87 -2.94 -21.35
C ASP A 536 9.64 -1.61 -22.09
N THR A 537 9.83 -1.58 -23.41
CA THR A 537 9.65 -0.36 -24.22
C THR A 537 8.26 -0.26 -24.86
N ARG A 538 7.45 -1.33 -24.81
CA ARG A 538 6.11 -1.37 -25.41
C ARG A 538 5.18 -0.29 -24.87
N LYS A 539 5.18 -0.05 -23.56
CA LYS A 539 4.34 0.98 -22.95
C LYS A 539 4.69 2.37 -23.48
N ALA A 540 5.98 2.69 -23.57
CA ALA A 540 6.45 3.95 -24.13
C ALA A 540 6.01 4.11 -25.59
N THR A 541 6.13 3.03 -26.38
CA THR A 541 5.71 3.01 -27.78
C THR A 541 4.21 3.21 -27.95
N TYR A 542 3.38 2.46 -27.23
CA TYR A 542 1.92 2.59 -27.31
C TYR A 542 1.44 3.97 -26.88
N THR A 543 2.04 4.51 -25.81
CA THR A 543 1.76 5.87 -25.35
C THR A 543 2.15 6.90 -26.41
N ALA A 544 3.32 6.77 -27.03
CA ALA A 544 3.81 7.69 -28.05
C ALA A 544 2.93 7.70 -29.31
N VAL A 545 2.54 6.54 -29.83
CA VAL A 545 1.69 6.48 -31.05
C VAL A 545 0.31 7.08 -30.79
N MET A 546 -0.30 6.79 -29.63
CA MET A 546 -1.59 7.39 -29.26
C MET A 546 -1.49 8.90 -29.07
N ARG A 547 -0.36 9.41 -28.58
CA ARG A 547 -0.11 10.86 -28.43
C ARG A 547 0.22 11.57 -29.74
N SER A 548 0.71 10.84 -30.74
CA SER A 548 1.05 11.35 -32.07
C SER A 548 -0.08 11.23 -33.09
N GLY A 549 -1.24 10.71 -32.71
CA GLY A 549 -2.43 10.67 -33.57
C GLY A 549 -2.91 12.06 -33.96
N ASN A 550 -3.32 12.22 -35.23
CA ASN A 550 -3.99 13.44 -35.68
C ASN A 550 -5.44 13.44 -35.16
N THR A 551 -6.00 14.64 -34.97
CA THR A 551 -7.41 14.77 -34.58
C THR A 551 -8.32 14.07 -35.59
N GLY A 552 -9.18 13.16 -35.11
CA GLY A 552 -10.10 12.36 -35.92
C GLY A 552 -9.49 11.12 -36.59
N ASP A 553 -8.18 10.89 -36.47
CA ASP A 553 -7.52 9.70 -37.01
C ASP A 553 -7.51 8.55 -35.99
N LYS A 554 -8.27 7.50 -36.28
CA LYS A 554 -8.46 6.33 -35.42
C LYS A 554 -7.47 5.21 -35.68
N GLN A 555 -6.56 5.35 -36.65
CA GLN A 555 -5.67 4.27 -37.09
C GLN A 555 -4.88 3.65 -35.93
N TRP A 556 -4.33 4.48 -35.03
CA TRP A 556 -3.56 4.00 -33.89
C TRP A 556 -4.41 3.30 -32.84
N LEU A 557 -5.60 3.83 -32.56
CA LEU A 557 -6.55 3.21 -31.64
C LEU A 557 -6.95 1.82 -32.15
N GLU A 558 -7.38 1.72 -33.41
CA GLU A 558 -7.78 0.47 -34.04
C GLU A 558 -6.66 -0.57 -34.04
N SER A 559 -5.41 -0.13 -34.30
CA SER A 559 -4.23 -0.99 -34.28
C SER A 559 -3.97 -1.57 -32.87
N LEU A 560 -4.08 -0.75 -31.83
CA LEU A 560 -3.92 -1.21 -30.44
C LEU A 560 -5.08 -2.12 -30.00
N LEU A 561 -6.32 -1.80 -30.37
CA LEU A 561 -7.48 -2.65 -30.08
C LEU A 561 -7.36 -4.02 -30.76
N LYS A 562 -6.84 -4.07 -31.99
CA LYS A 562 -6.52 -5.32 -32.67
C LYS A 562 -5.47 -6.13 -31.90
N LEU A 563 -4.38 -5.49 -31.47
CA LEU A 563 -3.35 -6.16 -30.65
C LEU A 563 -3.92 -6.69 -29.33
N TYR A 564 -4.82 -5.94 -28.69
CA TYR A 564 -5.48 -6.37 -27.44
C TYR A 564 -6.33 -7.63 -27.64
N ARG A 565 -7.05 -7.72 -28.76
CA ARG A 565 -7.91 -8.86 -29.10
C ARG A 565 -7.11 -10.11 -29.50
N GLU A 566 -5.93 -9.91 -30.08
CA GLU A 566 -5.07 -11.01 -30.57
C GLU A 566 -4.15 -11.60 -29.49
N THR A 567 -3.87 -10.88 -28.40
CA THR A 567 -2.96 -11.36 -27.34
C THR A 567 -3.70 -12.09 -26.23
N ASP A 568 -3.14 -13.22 -25.77
CA ASP A 568 -3.60 -13.93 -24.56
C ASP A 568 -2.79 -13.56 -23.31
N VAL A 569 -1.75 -12.72 -23.46
CA VAL A 569 -0.85 -12.35 -22.37
C VAL A 569 -1.47 -11.22 -21.54
N ALA A 570 -1.88 -11.53 -20.31
CA ALA A 570 -2.54 -10.58 -19.41
C ALA A 570 -1.73 -9.28 -19.17
N GLN A 571 -0.40 -9.40 -19.04
CA GLN A 571 0.49 -8.23 -18.89
C GLN A 571 0.47 -7.33 -20.14
N GLU A 572 0.36 -7.93 -21.32
CA GLU A 572 0.29 -7.15 -22.57
C GLU A 572 -1.03 -6.43 -22.70
N LYS A 573 -2.14 -7.10 -22.35
CA LYS A 573 -3.46 -6.47 -22.26
C LYS A 573 -3.43 -5.25 -21.35
N ALA A 574 -2.87 -5.39 -20.15
CA ALA A 574 -2.74 -4.28 -19.20
C ALA A 574 -1.90 -3.12 -19.77
N ARG A 575 -0.78 -3.40 -20.46
CA ARG A 575 0.04 -2.37 -21.13
C ARG A 575 -0.76 -1.61 -22.19
N ILE A 576 -1.47 -2.32 -23.06
CA ILE A 576 -2.30 -1.72 -24.11
C ILE A 576 -3.37 -0.83 -23.49
N LEU A 577 -4.15 -1.36 -22.53
CA LEU A 577 -5.20 -0.61 -21.84
C LEU A 577 -4.65 0.68 -21.25
N SER A 578 -3.47 0.64 -20.61
CA SER A 578 -2.84 1.83 -20.00
C SER A 578 -2.39 2.91 -20.98
N ALA A 579 -2.48 2.67 -22.29
CA ALA A 579 -2.10 3.64 -23.32
C ALA A 579 -3.28 4.14 -24.16
N LEU A 580 -4.43 3.44 -24.20
CA LEU A 580 -5.55 3.78 -25.10
C LEU A 580 -6.05 5.22 -24.91
N ALA A 581 -6.19 5.67 -23.66
CA ALA A 581 -6.68 7.01 -23.34
C ALA A 581 -5.58 8.09 -23.28
N SER A 582 -4.36 7.80 -23.77
CA SER A 582 -3.25 8.76 -23.70
C SER A 582 -3.28 9.80 -24.82
N SER A 583 -4.18 9.66 -25.80
CA SER A 583 -4.38 10.62 -26.89
C SER A 583 -4.79 12.01 -26.37
N PRO A 584 -4.32 13.11 -26.99
CA PRO A 584 -4.83 14.44 -26.72
C PRO A 584 -6.20 14.71 -27.37
N ASP A 585 -6.67 13.84 -28.28
CA ASP A 585 -7.95 14.00 -28.97
C ASP A 585 -9.11 13.55 -28.06
N PRO A 586 -10.08 14.44 -27.74
CA PRO A 586 -11.22 14.13 -26.87
C PRO A 586 -12.10 12.99 -27.41
N ASP A 587 -12.28 12.87 -28.73
CA ASP A 587 -13.16 11.84 -29.32
C ASP A 587 -12.53 10.45 -29.18
N ILE A 588 -11.21 10.36 -29.36
CA ILE A 588 -10.44 9.13 -29.14
C ILE A 588 -10.45 8.73 -27.67
N VAL A 589 -10.37 9.70 -26.74
CA VAL A 589 -10.46 9.43 -25.30
C VAL A 589 -11.82 8.84 -24.95
N VAL A 590 -12.93 9.42 -25.43
CA VAL A 590 -14.28 8.89 -25.20
C VAL A 590 -14.43 7.47 -25.75
N GLU A 591 -13.91 7.20 -26.95
CA GLU A 591 -13.97 5.87 -27.54
C GLU A 591 -13.16 4.84 -26.74
N ALA A 592 -11.96 5.22 -26.27
CA ALA A 592 -11.15 4.39 -25.39
C ALA A 592 -11.89 4.09 -24.08
N LEU A 593 -12.53 5.09 -23.45
CA LEU A 593 -13.30 4.93 -22.21
C LEU A 593 -14.53 4.02 -22.40
N ASN A 594 -15.26 4.19 -23.51
CA ASN A 594 -16.38 3.30 -23.86
C ASN A 594 -15.92 1.86 -24.06
N PHE A 595 -14.74 1.65 -24.65
CA PHE A 595 -14.15 0.32 -24.78
C PHE A 595 -13.82 -0.31 -23.42
N LEU A 596 -13.37 0.48 -22.44
CA LEU A 596 -13.12 -0.02 -21.07
C LEU A 596 -14.36 -0.61 -20.41
N LEU A 597 -15.55 -0.09 -20.70
CA LEU A 597 -16.83 -0.61 -20.17
C LEU A 597 -17.49 -1.65 -21.08
N SER A 598 -16.83 -2.07 -22.16
CA SER A 598 -17.34 -3.11 -23.03
C SER A 598 -17.22 -4.50 -22.39
N SER A 599 -18.00 -5.46 -22.89
CA SER A 599 -17.91 -6.87 -22.46
C SER A 599 -16.58 -7.56 -22.84
N GLU A 600 -15.71 -6.91 -23.62
CA GLU A 600 -14.38 -7.40 -23.96
C GLU A 600 -13.35 -7.20 -22.82
N ILE A 601 -13.66 -6.31 -21.86
CA ILE A 601 -12.79 -5.98 -20.73
C ILE A 601 -13.35 -6.62 -19.47
N ARG A 602 -12.47 -7.24 -18.68
CA ARG A 602 -12.84 -7.74 -17.36
C ARG A 602 -12.93 -6.56 -16.40
N ASP A 603 -13.93 -6.53 -15.53
CA ASP A 603 -14.14 -5.43 -14.56
C ASP A 603 -12.87 -5.07 -13.76
N GLN A 604 -12.12 -6.08 -13.33
CA GLN A 604 -10.85 -5.91 -12.61
C GLN A 604 -9.74 -5.21 -13.42
N ASP A 605 -9.83 -5.18 -14.75
CA ASP A 605 -8.79 -4.63 -15.63
C ASP A 605 -9.11 -3.18 -16.06
N ILE A 606 -10.34 -2.68 -15.81
CA ILE A 606 -10.76 -1.30 -16.13
C ILE A 606 -9.80 -0.28 -15.53
N ILE A 607 -9.30 -0.54 -14.31
CA ILE A 607 -8.39 0.34 -13.58
C ILE A 607 -7.09 0.62 -14.35
N TYR A 608 -6.64 -0.28 -15.23
CA TYR A 608 -5.44 -0.05 -16.04
C TYR A 608 -5.66 1.05 -17.08
N GLY A 609 -6.85 1.10 -17.69
CA GLY A 609 -7.21 2.11 -18.68
C GLY A 609 -7.33 3.51 -18.07
N LEU A 610 -7.94 3.61 -16.89
CA LEU A 610 -8.12 4.90 -16.19
C LEU A 610 -6.78 5.56 -15.83
N ARG A 611 -5.73 4.78 -15.58
CA ARG A 611 -4.38 5.32 -15.32
C ARG A 611 -3.71 5.95 -16.55
N GLY A 612 -4.20 5.63 -17.75
CA GLY A 612 -3.65 6.08 -19.03
C GLY A 612 -4.23 7.38 -19.56
N ILE A 613 -5.22 7.97 -18.87
CA ILE A 613 -5.90 9.19 -19.32
C ILE A 613 -4.89 10.34 -19.43
N SER A 614 -4.83 10.95 -20.60
CA SER A 614 -3.97 12.10 -20.86
C SER A 614 -4.37 13.33 -20.04
N LEU A 615 -3.42 14.24 -19.82
CA LEU A 615 -3.72 15.51 -19.16
C LEU A 615 -4.78 16.30 -19.94
N GLU A 616 -4.66 16.29 -21.26
CA GLU A 616 -5.57 16.94 -22.19
C GLU A 616 -6.98 16.31 -22.16
N GLY A 617 -7.08 15.00 -21.96
CA GLY A 617 -8.34 14.25 -21.87
C GLY A 617 -8.99 14.23 -20.48
N SER A 618 -8.35 14.82 -19.47
CA SER A 618 -8.80 14.71 -18.06
C SER A 618 -10.19 15.29 -17.81
N GLU A 619 -10.54 16.44 -18.42
CA GLU A 619 -11.87 17.04 -18.28
C GLU A 619 -12.94 16.22 -18.99
N ILE A 620 -12.62 15.65 -20.15
CA ILE A 620 -13.53 14.78 -20.91
C ILE A 620 -13.81 13.49 -20.13
N ALA A 621 -12.77 12.87 -19.58
CA ALA A 621 -12.90 11.66 -18.77
C ALA A 621 -13.65 11.90 -17.44
N TRP A 622 -13.65 13.11 -16.90
CA TRP A 622 -14.44 13.46 -15.72
C TRP A 622 -15.92 13.69 -16.04
N ARG A 623 -16.24 14.15 -17.26
CA ARG A 623 -17.61 14.39 -17.72
C ARG A 623 -18.29 13.12 -18.25
N TRP A 624 -17.52 12.26 -18.91
CA TRP A 624 -17.92 10.89 -19.26
C TRP A 624 -18.15 10.09 -17.98
#